data_AF-A0A6L5YTX2-F1
#
_entry.id   AF-A0A6L5YTX2-F1
#
_cell.length_a   1.000
_cell.length_b   1.000
_cell.length_c   1.000
_cell.angle_alpha   90.00
_cell.angle_beta   90.00
_cell.angle_gamma   90.00
#
_symmetry.space_group_name_H-M   'P 1'
#
loop_
_entity.id
_entity.type
_entity.pdbx_description
1 polymer ?
#
loop_
_entity_poly.entity_id
_entity_poly.type
_entity_poly.pdbx_seq_one_letter_code
_entity_poly.pdbx_strand_id
1 'polypeptide(L)'
;MERQIKIKLQKASFTLEAAVVIPLVTGFFVVLLMFFRILQIQTQVQEALVMAGRKTAVMATDCGGTWEFVNAQLQFRKCMEDTDLISQYVQGGSSGIVLESIGTEDEFITLRASYRVQMPVSFFYIKGILIRQAGSIRKWTGSATGSGLSDGDWVYITPDGEAYHNTKSCRYLDLSIKSFKMAEIKDLRNKDGEKYRICDGCVAEISDDFWCYVTDYGECYHADLRCSGLKRTVYRIRKSDTGGRKGCTKCVK
;
A
#
# COMPACT_ATOMS: atom_id res chain seq x y z
N MET A 1 51.82 68.49 -45.59
CA MET A 1 52.39 67.15 -45.33
C MET A 1 51.41 66.40 -44.43
N GLU A 2 50.43 65.72 -45.02
CA GLU A 2 49.43 64.97 -44.27
C GLU A 2 49.95 63.56 -43.99
N ARG A 3 50.14 63.22 -42.71
CA ARG A 3 50.47 61.85 -42.28
C ARG A 3 49.19 61.02 -42.26
N GLN A 4 49.01 60.19 -43.28
CA GLN A 4 48.03 59.12 -43.32
C GLN A 4 48.37 58.06 -42.24
N ILE A 5 47.58 58.03 -41.16
CA ILE A 5 47.65 56.97 -40.15
C ILE A 5 46.94 55.74 -40.72
N LYS A 6 47.71 54.76 -41.22
CA LYS A 6 47.18 53.44 -41.61
C LYS A 6 46.84 52.64 -40.35
N ILE A 7 45.57 52.64 -39.95
CA ILE A 7 45.05 51.73 -38.94
C ILE A 7 44.95 50.34 -39.58
N LYS A 8 45.83 49.41 -39.18
CA LYS A 8 45.71 47.99 -39.54
C LYS A 8 44.55 47.39 -38.74
N LEU A 9 43.42 47.10 -39.41
CA LEU A 9 42.37 46.24 -38.84
C LEU A 9 42.95 44.83 -38.64
N GLN A 10 43.19 44.40 -37.40
CA GLN A 10 43.50 43.00 -37.11
C GLN A 10 42.25 42.15 -37.27
N LYS A 11 42.38 40.99 -37.93
CA LYS A 11 41.31 39.98 -38.07
C LYS A 11 41.05 39.32 -36.70
N ALA A 12 40.19 39.92 -35.90
CA ALA A 12 39.72 39.36 -34.63
C ALA A 12 38.56 38.35 -34.83
N SER A 13 38.57 37.58 -35.92
CA SER A 13 37.46 36.64 -36.23
C SER A 13 37.39 35.48 -35.25
N PHE A 14 38.54 34.97 -34.80
CA PHE A 14 38.60 33.85 -33.86
C PHE A 14 37.97 34.14 -32.50
N THR A 15 38.07 35.37 -31.99
CA THR A 15 37.46 35.75 -30.70
C THR A 15 35.95 35.93 -30.84
N LEU A 16 35.46 36.42 -31.99
CA LEU A 16 34.04 36.57 -32.26
C LEU A 16 33.36 35.20 -32.42
N GLU A 17 34.01 34.27 -33.12
CA GLU A 17 33.54 32.88 -33.23
C GLU A 17 33.51 32.20 -31.86
N ALA A 18 34.58 32.31 -31.08
CA ALA A 18 34.63 31.73 -29.73
C ALA A 18 33.57 32.32 -28.78
N ALA A 19 33.28 33.63 -28.87
CA ALA A 19 32.27 34.30 -28.06
C ALA A 19 30.85 33.78 -28.31
N VAL A 20 30.57 33.20 -29.48
CA VAL A 20 29.28 32.58 -29.81
C VAL A 20 29.29 31.08 -29.52
N VAL A 21 30.38 30.40 -29.87
CA VAL A 21 30.48 28.93 -29.73
C VAL A 21 30.53 28.52 -28.26
N ILE A 22 31.29 29.21 -27.41
CA ILE A 22 31.47 28.81 -26.00
C ILE A 22 30.15 28.83 -25.22
N PRO A 23 29.31 29.90 -25.27
CA PRO A 23 28.02 29.89 -24.59
C PRO A 23 27.06 28.83 -25.14
N LEU A 24 27.07 28.59 -26.45
CA LEU A 24 26.21 27.58 -27.07
C LEU A 24 26.57 26.17 -26.59
N VAL A 25 27.86 25.82 -26.64
CA VAL A 25 28.37 24.54 -26.15
C VAL A 25 28.14 24.39 -24.65
N THR A 26 28.37 25.44 -23.87
CA THR A 26 28.11 25.43 -22.42
C THR A 26 26.62 25.23 -22.13
N GLY A 27 25.74 25.93 -22.84
CA GLY A 27 24.29 25.74 -22.73
C GLY A 27 23.85 24.32 -23.07
N PHE A 28 24.43 23.72 -24.10
CA PHE A 28 24.20 22.31 -24.44
C PHE A 28 24.58 21.37 -23.28
N PHE A 29 25.76 21.54 -22.69
CA PHE A 29 26.18 20.74 -21.54
C PHE A 29 25.31 20.98 -20.30
N VAL A 30 24.86 22.21 -20.04
CA VAL A 30 23.93 22.51 -18.92
C VAL A 30 22.60 21.78 -19.10
N VAL A 31 22.03 21.77 -20.31
CA VAL A 31 20.79 21.03 -20.61
C VAL A 31 21.00 19.52 -20.45
N LEU A 32 22.12 19.00 -20.96
CA LEU A 32 22.46 17.59 -20.84
C LEU A 32 22.65 17.15 -19.38
N LEU A 33 23.36 17.95 -18.57
CA LEU A 33 23.50 17.70 -17.13
C LEU A 33 22.16 17.80 -16.39
N MET A 34 21.29 18.73 -16.80
CA MET A 34 19.95 18.86 -16.22
C MET A 34 19.09 17.62 -16.47
N PHE A 35 19.19 17.02 -17.67
CA PHE A 35 18.52 15.76 -17.96
C PHE A 35 18.91 14.65 -16.98
N PHE A 36 20.21 14.51 -16.67
CA PHE A 36 20.65 13.54 -15.66
C PHE A 36 20.14 13.85 -14.26
N ARG A 37 20.04 15.14 -13.87
CA ARG A 37 19.45 15.53 -12.59
C ARG A 37 17.97 15.18 -12.51
N ILE A 38 17.22 15.41 -13.57
CA ILE A 38 15.81 15.01 -13.66
C ILE A 38 15.67 13.49 -13.53
N LEU A 39 16.51 12.72 -14.22
CA LEU A 39 16.52 11.26 -14.11
C LEU A 39 16.81 10.78 -12.68
N GLN A 40 17.77 11.38 -11.99
CA GLN A 40 18.08 11.04 -10.60
C GLN A 40 16.87 11.26 -9.67
N ILE A 41 16.19 12.40 -9.81
CA ILE A 41 14.98 12.70 -9.04
C ILE A 41 13.87 11.70 -9.39
N GLN A 42 13.68 11.40 -10.68
CA GLN A 42 12.70 10.42 -11.12
C GLN A 42 12.95 9.03 -10.55
N THR A 43 14.22 8.59 -10.47
CA THR A 43 14.59 7.31 -9.84
C THR A 43 14.28 7.31 -8.35
N GLN A 44 14.64 8.36 -7.62
CA GLN A 44 14.37 8.46 -6.18
C GLN A 44 12.88 8.45 -5.85
N VAL A 45 12.08 9.23 -6.60
CA VAL A 45 10.63 9.23 -6.43
C VAL A 45 10.03 7.88 -6.80
N GLN A 46 10.53 7.21 -7.84
CA GLN A 46 10.09 5.87 -8.22
C GLN A 46 10.41 4.83 -7.15
N GLU A 47 11.59 4.89 -6.55
CA GLU A 47 11.98 4.03 -5.42
C GLU A 47 11.05 4.23 -4.22
N ALA A 48 10.76 5.48 -3.87
CA ALA A 48 9.81 5.81 -2.81
C ALA A 48 8.39 5.31 -3.11
N LEU A 49 7.90 5.46 -4.34
CA LEU A 49 6.61 4.92 -4.78
C LEU A 49 6.55 3.39 -4.65
N VAL A 50 7.60 2.70 -5.11
CA VAL A 50 7.67 1.23 -5.04
C VAL A 50 7.73 0.76 -3.58
N MET A 51 8.52 1.40 -2.73
CA MET A 51 8.63 1.04 -1.32
C MET A 51 7.36 1.30 -0.52
N ALA A 52 6.73 2.46 -0.74
CA ALA A 52 5.43 2.77 -0.15
C ALA A 52 4.37 1.77 -0.61
N GLY A 53 4.27 1.52 -1.91
CA GLY A 53 3.28 0.59 -2.46
C GLY A 53 3.50 -0.85 -2.02
N ARG A 54 4.74 -1.32 -1.87
CA ARG A 54 5.04 -2.64 -1.27
C ARG A 54 4.53 -2.75 0.17
N LYS A 55 4.80 -1.75 1.01
CA LYS A 55 4.33 -1.76 2.41
C LYS A 55 2.81 -1.68 2.50
N THR A 56 2.18 -0.88 1.64
CA THR A 56 0.72 -0.80 1.57
C THR A 56 0.12 -2.10 1.02
N ALA A 57 0.76 -2.76 0.05
CA ALA A 57 0.29 -4.00 -0.56
C ALA A 57 0.24 -5.20 0.40
N VAL A 58 1.09 -5.21 1.44
CA VAL A 58 1.03 -6.23 2.51
C VAL A 58 -0.17 -6.01 3.44
N MET A 59 -0.56 -4.75 3.63
CA MET A 59 -1.65 -4.35 4.54
C MET A 59 -2.97 -4.16 3.80
N ALA A 60 -2.98 -4.32 2.48
CA ALA A 60 -4.16 -4.11 1.66
C ALA A 60 -5.13 -5.27 1.85
N THR A 61 -6.28 -4.93 2.43
CA THR A 61 -7.42 -5.82 2.57
C THR A 61 -8.38 -5.64 1.40
N ASP A 62 -9.25 -6.62 1.15
CA ASP A 62 -10.26 -6.52 0.07
C ASP A 62 -11.26 -5.37 0.30
N CYS A 63 -11.36 -4.88 1.54
CA CYS A 63 -12.09 -3.66 1.90
C CYS A 63 -11.24 -2.41 1.63
N GLY A 64 -10.99 -2.10 0.35
CA GLY A 64 -10.30 -0.87 -0.06
C GLY A 64 -10.94 0.37 0.59
N GLY A 65 -10.12 1.23 1.21
CA GLY A 65 -10.60 2.38 1.97
C GLY A 65 -9.61 3.54 2.09
N THR A 66 -10.01 4.52 2.90
CA THR A 66 -9.24 5.73 3.23
C THR A 66 -7.93 5.41 3.97
N TRP A 67 -7.90 4.28 4.69
CA TRP A 67 -6.75 3.86 5.50
C TRP A 67 -5.54 3.50 4.64
N GLU A 68 -5.73 2.83 3.50
CA GLU A 68 -4.66 2.47 2.57
C GLU A 68 -4.00 3.70 1.98
N PHE A 69 -4.80 4.73 1.67
CA PHE A 69 -4.29 6.02 1.20
C PHE A 69 -3.44 6.72 2.26
N VAL A 70 -3.95 6.83 3.48
CA VAL A 70 -3.22 7.46 4.59
C VAL A 70 -1.92 6.70 4.87
N ASN A 71 -1.95 5.36 4.91
CA ASN A 71 -0.76 4.56 5.12
C ASN A 71 0.26 4.74 3.98
N ALA A 72 -0.19 4.67 2.71
CA ALA A 72 0.70 4.88 1.57
C ALA A 72 1.35 6.27 1.61
N GLN A 73 0.57 7.31 1.95
CA GLN A 73 1.09 8.67 2.07
C GLN A 73 2.13 8.79 3.19
N LEU A 74 1.89 8.19 4.35
CA LEU A 74 2.84 8.16 5.46
C LEU A 74 4.13 7.42 5.08
N GLN A 75 4.02 6.24 4.45
CA GLN A 75 5.20 5.47 4.02
C GLN A 75 5.99 6.20 2.93
N PHE A 76 5.28 6.82 1.99
CA PHE A 76 5.90 7.61 0.92
C PHE A 76 6.69 8.77 1.48
N ARG A 77 6.13 9.54 2.43
CA ARG A 77 6.85 10.64 3.09
C ARG A 77 8.09 10.17 3.83
N LYS A 78 8.00 9.07 4.58
CA LYS A 78 9.15 8.48 5.30
C LYS A 78 10.29 8.08 4.36
N CYS A 79 9.98 7.58 3.17
CA CYS A 79 11.00 7.24 2.16
C CYS A 79 11.68 8.46 1.53
N MET A 80 11.16 9.67 1.77
CA MET A 80 11.56 10.91 1.11
C MET A 80 12.23 11.91 2.06
N GLU A 81 12.44 11.55 3.34
CA GLU A 81 12.86 12.49 4.38
C GLU A 81 14.33 12.98 4.27
N ASP A 82 15.20 12.32 3.51
CA ASP A 82 16.64 12.63 3.48
C ASP A 82 17.22 12.71 2.06
N THR A 83 16.69 13.58 1.18
CA THR A 83 17.19 13.66 -0.20
C THR A 83 17.55 15.06 -0.66
N ASP A 84 18.85 15.36 -0.63
CA ASP A 84 19.44 16.65 -1.02
C ASP A 84 19.10 17.08 -2.45
N LEU A 85 18.97 16.13 -3.38
CA LEU A 85 18.63 16.44 -4.78
C LEU A 85 17.18 16.95 -4.91
N ILE A 86 16.27 16.39 -4.12
CA ILE A 86 14.86 16.78 -4.14
C ILE A 86 14.69 18.18 -3.56
N SER A 87 15.38 18.49 -2.46
CA SER A 87 15.31 19.81 -1.83
C SER A 87 15.84 20.94 -2.74
N GLN A 88 16.83 20.65 -3.58
CA GLN A 88 17.43 21.62 -4.49
C GLN A 88 16.65 21.85 -5.78
N TYR A 89 16.12 20.79 -6.38
CA TYR A 89 15.56 20.85 -7.74
C TYR A 89 14.04 20.75 -7.80
N VAL A 90 13.36 20.32 -6.74
CA VAL A 90 11.90 20.24 -6.71
C VAL A 90 11.32 21.48 -6.02
N GLN A 91 10.30 22.07 -6.62
CA GLN A 91 9.61 23.22 -6.03
C GLN A 91 8.94 22.83 -4.71
N GLY A 92 9.39 23.40 -3.60
CA GLY A 92 8.92 23.03 -2.26
C GLY A 92 9.61 21.79 -1.66
N GLY A 93 10.71 21.34 -2.28
CA GLY A 93 11.49 20.20 -1.83
C GLY A 93 10.66 18.91 -1.76
N SER A 94 10.88 18.10 -0.72
CA SER A 94 10.15 16.85 -0.49
C SER A 94 8.64 17.09 -0.29
N SER A 95 8.27 18.22 0.31
CA SER A 95 6.87 18.60 0.51
C SER A 95 6.15 19.01 -0.78
N GLY A 96 6.92 19.35 -1.83
CA GLY A 96 6.41 19.64 -3.17
C GLY A 96 5.96 18.43 -3.97
N ILE A 97 6.25 17.22 -3.48
CA ILE A 97 5.92 15.96 -4.13
C ILE A 97 4.63 15.43 -3.54
N VAL A 98 3.56 15.52 -4.32
CA VAL A 98 2.20 15.22 -3.88
C VAL A 98 1.81 13.83 -4.38
N LEU A 99 1.44 12.95 -3.45
CA LEU A 99 0.77 11.70 -3.78
C LEU A 99 -0.70 12.02 -4.11
N GLU A 100 -1.07 11.97 -5.39
CA GLU A 100 -2.37 12.44 -5.90
C GLU A 100 -3.48 11.43 -5.66
N SER A 101 -3.21 10.14 -5.91
CA SER A 101 -4.24 9.11 -5.90
C SER A 101 -3.67 7.71 -5.69
N ILE A 102 -4.55 6.84 -5.21
CA ILE A 102 -4.39 5.40 -5.25
C ILE A 102 -5.43 4.84 -6.21
N GLY A 103 -4.97 4.16 -7.26
CA GLY A 103 -5.81 3.24 -8.02
C GLY A 103 -5.79 1.88 -7.33
N THR A 104 -6.92 1.44 -6.80
CA THR A 104 -7.10 0.05 -6.35
C THR A 104 -7.82 -0.71 -7.45
N GLU A 105 -7.06 -1.22 -8.42
CA GLU A 105 -7.58 -2.32 -9.25
C GLU A 105 -7.56 -3.60 -8.40
N ASP A 106 -8.39 -4.58 -8.70
CA ASP A 106 -8.65 -5.71 -7.79
C ASP A 106 -7.34 -6.40 -7.32
N GLU A 107 -6.37 -6.58 -8.22
CA GLU A 107 -5.08 -7.20 -7.89
C GLU A 107 -3.93 -6.21 -7.63
N PHE A 108 -4.05 -4.94 -8.01
CA PHE A 108 -2.94 -3.98 -8.01
C PHE A 108 -3.26 -2.72 -7.22
N ILE A 109 -2.24 -2.21 -6.52
CA ILE A 109 -2.23 -0.88 -5.93
C ILE A 109 -1.35 0.00 -6.79
N THR A 110 -1.94 1.02 -7.38
CA THR A 110 -1.24 2.01 -8.20
C THR A 110 -1.15 3.32 -7.45
N LEU A 111 0.05 3.69 -7.03
CA LEU A 111 0.35 4.98 -6.41
C LEU A 111 0.73 5.98 -7.50
N ARG A 112 0.16 7.19 -7.49
CA ARG A 112 0.53 8.28 -8.43
C ARG A 112 1.04 9.50 -7.68
N ALA A 113 2.20 9.99 -8.08
CA ALA A 113 2.79 11.22 -7.55
C ALA A 113 2.97 12.27 -8.65
N SER A 114 2.85 13.54 -8.26
CA SER A 114 3.14 14.68 -9.11
C SER A 114 3.99 15.73 -8.41
N TYR A 115 4.87 16.36 -9.18
CA TYR A 115 5.80 17.36 -8.68
C TYR A 115 6.35 18.24 -9.81
N ARG A 116 6.88 19.41 -9.46
CA ARG A 116 7.50 20.32 -10.43
C ARG A 116 9.01 20.43 -10.19
N VAL A 117 9.78 20.15 -11.23
CA VAL A 117 11.23 20.34 -11.24
C VAL A 117 11.55 21.75 -11.75
N GLN A 118 12.34 22.48 -10.98
CA GLN A 118 12.81 23.82 -11.33
C GLN A 118 13.97 23.75 -12.31
N MET A 119 14.00 24.68 -13.26
CA MET A 119 15.14 24.80 -14.19
C MET A 119 16.29 25.53 -13.50
N PRO A 120 17.54 25.09 -13.68
CA PRO A 120 18.71 25.71 -13.04
C PRO A 120 19.00 27.12 -13.59
N VAL A 121 18.49 27.42 -14.78
CA VAL A 121 18.58 28.73 -15.41
C VAL A 121 17.18 29.24 -15.71
N SER A 122 16.85 30.41 -15.16
CA SER A 122 15.60 31.11 -15.40
C SER A 122 15.60 31.82 -16.75
N PHE A 123 15.81 31.07 -17.85
CA PHE A 123 15.49 31.59 -19.17
C PHE A 123 13.97 31.50 -19.34
N PHE A 124 13.29 32.66 -19.31
CA PHE A 124 11.83 32.87 -19.43
C PHE A 124 10.97 32.57 -18.18
N TYR A 125 9.70 32.99 -18.23
CA TYR A 125 8.62 32.81 -17.23
C TYR A 125 8.15 31.34 -17.05
N ILE A 126 9.00 30.35 -17.29
CA ILE A 126 8.61 28.93 -17.24
C ILE A 126 8.55 28.48 -15.77
N LYS A 127 7.37 28.03 -15.32
CA LYS A 127 7.11 27.58 -13.93
C LYS A 127 7.76 26.22 -13.57
N GLY A 128 8.79 25.79 -14.30
CA GLY A 128 9.40 24.46 -14.21
C GLY A 128 8.66 23.38 -15.00
N ILE A 129 9.19 22.16 -14.95
CA ILE A 129 8.68 20.98 -15.65
C ILE A 129 7.78 20.19 -14.69
N LEU A 130 6.50 20.01 -15.05
CA LEU A 130 5.58 19.14 -14.31
C LEU A 130 5.86 17.68 -14.66
N ILE A 131 6.16 16.87 -13.66
CA ILE A 131 6.38 15.44 -13.79
C ILE A 131 5.25 14.70 -13.04
N ARG A 132 4.72 13.67 -13.68
CA ARG A 132 3.80 12.70 -13.08
C ARG A 132 4.41 11.32 -13.19
N GLN A 133 4.46 10.60 -12.07
CA GLN A 133 4.98 9.24 -12.00
C GLN A 133 3.97 8.33 -11.32
N ALA A 134 4.00 7.05 -11.71
CA ALA A 134 3.15 6.04 -11.13
C ALA A 134 3.95 4.76 -10.84
N GLY A 135 3.64 4.12 -9.72
CA GLY A 135 4.15 2.80 -9.35
C GLY A 135 2.98 1.87 -9.10
N SER A 136 2.93 0.75 -9.82
CA SER A 136 1.93 -0.30 -9.62
C SER A 136 2.57 -1.50 -8.93
N ILE A 137 1.98 -1.94 -7.83
CA ILE A 137 2.44 -3.09 -7.04
C ILE A 137 1.27 -4.05 -6.86
N ARG A 138 1.52 -5.34 -7.11
CA ARG A 138 0.52 -6.38 -6.87
C ARG A 138 0.25 -6.53 -5.38
N LYS A 139 -1.02 -6.59 -4.99
CA LYS A 139 -1.45 -6.84 -3.61
C LYS A 139 -0.93 -8.21 -3.16
N TRP A 140 -0.51 -8.32 -1.90
CA TRP A 140 -0.24 -9.62 -1.28
C TRP A 140 -1.56 -10.19 -0.75
N THR A 141 -2.45 -10.54 -1.68
CA THR A 141 -3.59 -11.40 -1.34
C THR A 141 -3.03 -12.82 -1.39
N GLY A 142 -3.06 -13.58 -0.30
CA GLY A 142 -2.54 -14.96 -0.24
C GLY A 142 -3.23 -15.96 -1.19
N SER A 143 -3.96 -15.47 -2.19
CA SER A 143 -4.56 -16.23 -3.28
C SER A 143 -3.68 -16.08 -4.51
N ALA A 144 -3.11 -17.18 -4.98
CA ALA A 144 -2.64 -17.31 -6.36
C ALA A 144 -3.84 -17.23 -7.32
N THR A 145 -4.46 -16.07 -7.44
CA THR A 145 -5.34 -15.76 -8.56
C THR A 145 -4.47 -15.02 -9.57
N GLY A 146 -3.44 -15.70 -10.07
CA GLY A 146 -2.94 -15.37 -11.39
C GLY A 146 -4.02 -15.81 -12.37
N SER A 147 -4.43 -14.91 -13.24
CA SER A 147 -5.36 -15.06 -14.36
C SER A 147 -4.98 -16.20 -15.31
N GLY A 148 -5.09 -17.45 -14.85
CA GLY A 148 -4.69 -18.62 -15.64
C GLY A 148 -5.00 -19.99 -15.06
N LEU A 149 -5.62 -20.09 -13.87
CA LEU A 149 -6.15 -21.36 -13.38
C LEU A 149 -7.67 -21.31 -13.44
N SER A 150 -8.23 -22.12 -14.32
CA SER A 150 -9.66 -22.41 -14.42
C SER A 150 -10.32 -22.39 -13.04
N ASP A 151 -11.41 -21.63 -12.96
CA ASP A 151 -12.36 -21.49 -11.87
C ASP A 151 -12.85 -22.87 -11.39
N GLY A 152 -12.00 -23.56 -10.63
CA GLY A 152 -12.40 -24.73 -9.88
C GLY A 152 -12.99 -24.22 -8.59
N ASP A 153 -14.26 -24.55 -8.30
CA ASP A 153 -14.95 -24.23 -7.05
C ASP A 153 -14.01 -24.48 -5.84
N TRP A 154 -13.38 -23.44 -5.32
CA TRP A 154 -12.60 -23.51 -4.10
C TRP A 154 -13.54 -23.38 -2.92
N VAL A 155 -13.36 -24.24 -1.93
CA VAL A 155 -14.17 -24.23 -0.71
C VAL A 155 -13.27 -24.23 0.52
N TYR A 156 -13.81 -23.70 1.60
CA TYR A 156 -13.16 -23.60 2.88
C TYR A 156 -13.63 -24.74 3.79
N ILE A 157 -12.68 -25.40 4.44
CA ILE A 157 -12.96 -26.44 5.44
C ILE A 157 -12.18 -26.16 6.72
N THR A 158 -12.68 -26.64 7.84
CA THR A 158 -11.87 -26.83 9.05
C THR A 158 -11.40 -28.29 9.09
N PRO A 159 -10.21 -28.59 9.64
CA PRO A 159 -9.68 -29.96 9.67
C PRO A 159 -10.68 -30.95 10.29
N ASP A 160 -11.25 -30.59 11.44
CA ASP A 160 -12.23 -31.40 12.18
C ASP A 160 -13.69 -31.11 11.79
N GLY A 161 -13.92 -30.23 10.80
CA GLY A 161 -15.27 -29.84 10.39
C GLY A 161 -15.92 -30.85 9.43
N GLU A 162 -17.20 -31.10 9.63
CA GLU A 162 -18.01 -31.97 8.75
C GLU A 162 -18.56 -31.25 7.52
N ALA A 163 -18.52 -29.91 7.52
CA ALA A 163 -19.08 -29.08 6.46
C ALA A 163 -18.00 -28.33 5.68
N TYR A 164 -18.23 -28.17 4.38
CA TYR A 164 -17.49 -27.21 3.55
C TYR A 164 -18.27 -25.91 3.39
N HIS A 165 -17.54 -24.82 3.17
CA HIS A 165 -18.07 -23.47 3.08
C HIS A 165 -17.61 -22.79 1.79
N ASN A 166 -18.48 -22.04 1.12
CA ASN A 166 -18.10 -21.29 -0.08
C ASN A 166 -17.39 -19.96 0.24
N THR A 167 -17.52 -19.45 1.47
CA THR A 167 -17.00 -18.13 1.84
C THR A 167 -16.35 -18.17 3.22
N LYS A 168 -15.18 -17.53 3.35
CA LYS A 168 -14.44 -17.43 4.62
C LYS A 168 -15.19 -16.62 5.68
N SER A 169 -15.99 -15.64 5.26
CA SER A 169 -16.86 -14.83 6.14
C SER A 169 -18.12 -15.55 6.62
N CYS A 170 -18.25 -16.86 6.37
CA CYS A 170 -19.33 -17.64 6.96
C CYS A 170 -19.24 -17.55 8.49
N ARG A 171 -20.36 -17.29 9.17
CA ARG A 171 -20.43 -17.19 10.65
C ARG A 171 -19.92 -18.43 11.41
N TYR A 172 -19.84 -19.58 10.75
CA TYR A 172 -19.27 -20.82 11.29
C TYR A 172 -17.74 -20.91 11.10
N LEU A 173 -17.13 -20.00 10.36
CA LEU A 173 -15.67 -19.88 10.22
C LEU A 173 -15.17 -18.61 10.89
N ASP A 174 -15.84 -17.50 10.64
CA ASP A 174 -15.56 -16.18 11.22
C ASP A 174 -16.50 -15.90 12.40
N LEU A 175 -16.01 -16.23 13.60
CA LEU A 175 -16.77 -16.07 14.83
C LEU A 175 -16.85 -14.59 15.23
N SER A 176 -18.05 -14.07 15.44
CA SER A 176 -18.26 -12.74 16.01
C SER A 176 -17.98 -12.75 17.52
N ILE A 177 -16.70 -12.61 17.88
CA ILE A 177 -16.25 -12.60 19.28
C ILE A 177 -16.50 -11.23 19.89
N LYS A 178 -17.11 -11.21 21.08
CA LYS A 178 -17.36 -10.02 21.90
C LYS A 178 -16.80 -10.24 23.30
N SER A 179 -16.36 -9.16 23.94
CA SER A 179 -15.81 -9.18 25.30
C SER A 179 -16.73 -8.49 26.28
N PHE A 180 -16.99 -9.14 27.41
CA PHE A 180 -17.81 -8.62 28.51
C PHE A 180 -17.14 -8.95 29.86
N LYS A 181 -17.53 -8.23 30.92
CA LYS A 181 -17.12 -8.60 32.28
C LYS A 181 -17.92 -9.81 32.77
N MET A 182 -17.33 -10.64 33.63
CA MET A 182 -18.01 -11.83 34.18
C MET A 182 -19.37 -11.52 34.80
N ALA A 183 -19.49 -10.41 35.52
CA ALA A 183 -20.74 -9.95 36.12
C ALA A 183 -21.88 -9.76 35.09
N GLU A 184 -21.55 -9.31 33.88
CA GLU A 184 -22.52 -9.03 32.80
C GLU A 184 -22.94 -10.31 32.05
N ILE A 185 -22.13 -11.37 32.09
CA ILE A 185 -22.40 -12.63 31.38
C ILE A 185 -23.58 -13.39 31.98
N LYS A 186 -23.81 -13.28 33.30
CA LYS A 186 -24.92 -13.97 33.99
C LYS A 186 -26.28 -13.61 33.38
N ASP A 187 -26.43 -12.37 32.92
CA ASP A 187 -27.66 -11.84 32.34
C ASP A 187 -27.70 -11.92 30.81
N LEU A 188 -26.56 -12.15 30.17
CA LEU A 188 -26.47 -12.25 28.72
C LEU A 188 -26.98 -13.60 28.21
N ARG A 189 -27.61 -13.58 27.03
CA ARG A 189 -28.03 -14.77 26.28
C ARG A 189 -27.45 -14.73 24.88
N ASN A 190 -27.24 -15.91 24.29
CA ASN A 190 -26.89 -15.99 22.88
C ASN A 190 -28.11 -15.66 21.99
N LYS A 191 -27.91 -15.54 20.68
CA LYS A 191 -29.00 -15.25 19.73
C LYS A 191 -30.05 -16.35 19.63
N ASP A 192 -29.74 -17.55 20.12
CA ASP A 192 -30.66 -18.68 20.20
C ASP A 192 -31.43 -18.72 21.54
N GLY A 193 -31.17 -17.77 22.45
CA GLY A 193 -31.88 -17.60 23.74
C GLY A 193 -31.24 -18.32 24.94
N GLU A 194 -30.14 -19.04 24.74
CA GLU A 194 -29.49 -19.85 25.76
C GLU A 194 -28.51 -19.05 26.62
N LYS A 195 -28.27 -19.52 27.85
CA LYS A 195 -27.26 -18.96 28.77
C LYS A 195 -25.85 -19.43 28.39
N TYR A 196 -24.86 -18.56 28.52
CA TYR A 196 -23.46 -18.95 28.36
C TYR A 196 -22.98 -19.76 29.58
N ARG A 197 -22.45 -20.95 29.30
CA ARG A 197 -21.84 -21.85 30.28
C ARG A 197 -20.33 -21.63 30.36
N ILE A 198 -19.71 -22.18 31.40
CA ILE A 198 -18.26 -22.12 31.57
C ILE A 198 -17.56 -22.99 30.50
N CYS A 199 -16.40 -22.54 30.01
CA CYS A 199 -15.56 -23.36 29.14
C CYS A 199 -14.59 -24.20 29.97
N ASP A 200 -14.70 -25.52 29.85
CA ASP A 200 -13.90 -26.51 30.61
C ASP A 200 -12.39 -26.42 30.38
N GLY A 201 -11.96 -25.81 29.26
CA GLY A 201 -10.54 -25.78 28.86
C GLY A 201 -9.79 -24.50 29.22
N CYS A 202 -10.47 -23.35 29.36
CA CYS A 202 -9.79 -22.07 29.58
C CYS A 202 -10.17 -21.36 30.87
N VAL A 203 -11.25 -21.80 31.54
CA VAL A 203 -11.69 -21.19 32.79
C VAL A 203 -11.43 -22.19 33.92
N ALA A 204 -10.33 -22.01 34.65
CA ALA A 204 -9.93 -22.87 35.77
C ALA A 204 -10.39 -22.33 37.13
N GLU A 205 -10.53 -21.01 37.27
CA GLU A 205 -10.95 -20.35 38.51
C GLU A 205 -11.97 -19.24 38.22
N ILE A 206 -13.01 -19.16 39.04
CA ILE A 206 -14.11 -18.19 38.91
C ILE A 206 -13.81 -17.01 39.84
N SER A 207 -13.06 -16.02 39.36
CA SER A 207 -13.03 -14.70 40.00
C SER A 207 -14.06 -13.78 39.33
N ASP A 208 -14.74 -12.91 40.07
CA ASP A 208 -15.81 -12.07 39.51
C ASP A 208 -15.26 -10.89 38.65
N ASP A 209 -13.95 -10.71 38.56
CA ASP A 209 -13.32 -9.47 38.07
C ASP A 209 -12.48 -9.61 36.78
N PHE A 210 -12.67 -10.69 36.02
CA PHE A 210 -11.96 -10.88 34.73
C PHE A 210 -12.87 -10.72 33.51
N TRP A 211 -12.23 -10.37 32.39
CA TRP A 211 -12.87 -10.25 31.08
C TRP A 211 -13.06 -11.61 30.44
N CYS A 212 -14.24 -11.78 29.87
CA CYS A 212 -14.64 -13.01 29.21
C CYS A 212 -15.05 -12.73 27.76
N TYR A 213 -14.84 -13.73 26.93
CA TYR A 213 -15.13 -13.71 25.51
C TYR A 213 -16.28 -14.66 25.19
N VAL A 214 -17.28 -14.15 24.48
CA VAL A 214 -18.45 -14.90 24.03
C VAL A 214 -18.61 -14.71 22.52
N THR A 215 -19.37 -15.61 21.89
CA THR A 215 -19.74 -15.48 20.48
C THR A 215 -21.25 -15.45 20.35
N ASP A 216 -21.76 -14.75 19.33
CA ASP A 216 -23.20 -14.55 19.14
C ASP A 216 -24.07 -15.83 19.14
N TYR A 217 -23.48 -16.97 18.74
CA TYR A 217 -24.14 -18.29 18.66
C TYR A 217 -23.41 -19.35 19.50
N GLY A 218 -22.44 -18.94 20.33
CA GLY A 218 -21.74 -19.87 21.21
C GLY A 218 -22.59 -20.23 22.42
N GLU A 219 -22.29 -21.36 23.03
CA GLU A 219 -22.93 -21.78 24.29
C GLU A 219 -22.02 -21.56 25.50
N CYS A 220 -20.73 -21.28 25.29
CA CYS A 220 -19.76 -21.10 26.37
C CYS A 220 -19.12 -19.71 26.33
N TYR A 221 -18.71 -19.23 27.51
CA TYR A 221 -17.81 -18.09 27.64
C TYR A 221 -16.38 -18.57 27.89
N HIS A 222 -15.41 -17.77 27.46
CA HIS A 222 -13.99 -18.11 27.47
C HIS A 222 -13.17 -17.04 28.19
N ALA A 223 -12.15 -17.43 28.94
CA ALA A 223 -11.21 -16.50 29.59
C ALA A 223 -10.07 -16.03 28.66
N ASP A 224 -9.72 -16.81 27.64
CA ASP A 224 -8.61 -16.52 26.72
C ASP A 224 -9.08 -16.59 25.26
N LEU A 225 -8.72 -15.56 24.48
CA LEU A 225 -8.89 -15.52 23.01
C LEU A 225 -8.16 -16.65 22.29
N ARG A 226 -7.12 -17.23 22.91
CA ARG A 226 -6.35 -18.36 22.37
C ARG A 226 -6.98 -19.71 22.66
N CYS A 227 -8.12 -19.76 23.36
CA CYS A 227 -8.84 -21.01 23.60
C CYS A 227 -9.16 -21.71 22.28
N SER A 228 -8.96 -23.03 22.24
CA SER A 228 -9.28 -23.86 21.08
C SER A 228 -10.76 -23.79 20.67
N GLY A 229 -11.66 -23.50 21.62
CA GLY A 229 -13.08 -23.27 21.33
C GLY A 229 -13.38 -22.01 20.52
N LEU A 230 -12.49 -21.00 20.55
CA LEU A 230 -12.61 -19.76 19.78
C LEU A 230 -11.73 -19.76 18.53
N LYS A 231 -10.60 -20.47 18.55
CA LYS A 231 -9.69 -20.55 17.41
C LYS A 231 -10.20 -21.54 16.38
N ARG A 232 -10.33 -21.11 15.11
CA ARG A 232 -10.57 -22.01 13.98
C ARG A 232 -9.43 -21.98 12.98
N THR A 233 -8.86 -23.15 12.69
CA THR A 233 -7.94 -23.32 11.56
C THR A 233 -8.76 -23.57 10.31
N VAL A 234 -8.66 -22.68 9.31
CA VAL A 234 -9.44 -22.78 8.07
C VAL A 234 -8.49 -23.04 6.91
N TYR A 235 -8.71 -24.15 6.20
CA TYR A 235 -8.01 -24.50 4.98
C TYR A 235 -8.87 -24.20 3.76
N ARG A 236 -8.21 -23.85 2.65
CA ARG A 236 -8.86 -23.71 1.34
C ARG A 236 -8.45 -24.89 0.48
N ILE A 237 -9.43 -25.67 0.03
CA ILE A 237 -9.24 -26.87 -0.79
C ILE A 237 -10.13 -26.79 -2.02
N ARG A 238 -9.84 -27.62 -3.04
CA ARG A 238 -10.77 -27.77 -4.17
C ARG A 238 -12.02 -28.52 -3.71
N LYS A 239 -13.18 -28.19 -4.28
CA LYS A 239 -14.44 -28.88 -3.99
C LYS A 239 -14.37 -30.39 -4.25
N SER A 240 -13.58 -30.83 -5.24
CA SER A 240 -13.29 -32.24 -5.50
C SER A 240 -12.66 -32.97 -4.32
N ASP A 241 -11.89 -32.25 -3.50
CA ASP A 241 -11.05 -32.81 -2.44
C ASP A 241 -11.74 -32.73 -1.07
N THR A 242 -13.03 -32.38 -1.05
CA THR A 242 -13.81 -32.22 0.19
C THR A 242 -14.05 -33.52 0.93
N GLY A 243 -13.79 -34.67 0.30
CA GLY A 243 -13.89 -35.98 0.94
C GLY A 243 -15.30 -36.34 1.40
N GLY A 244 -16.34 -35.84 0.73
CA GLY A 244 -17.74 -36.13 1.04
C GLY A 244 -18.34 -35.27 2.17
N ARG A 245 -17.64 -34.23 2.64
CA ARG A 245 -18.20 -33.23 3.57
C ARG A 245 -19.45 -32.57 2.99
N LYS A 246 -20.42 -32.28 3.86
CA LYS A 246 -21.70 -31.68 3.44
C LYS A 246 -21.54 -30.18 3.20
N GLY A 247 -22.35 -29.62 2.30
CA GLY A 247 -22.42 -28.18 2.12
C GLY A 247 -22.99 -27.52 3.38
N CYS A 248 -22.33 -26.46 3.87
CA CYS A 248 -22.85 -25.70 4.99
C CYS A 248 -24.19 -25.05 4.62
N THR A 249 -25.23 -25.31 5.42
CA THR A 249 -26.61 -24.84 5.22
C THR A 249 -26.79 -23.31 5.13
N LYS A 250 -25.80 -22.53 5.57
CA LYS A 250 -25.86 -21.06 5.58
C LYS A 250 -25.12 -20.39 4.43
N CYS A 251 -24.06 -21.01 3.91
CA CYS A 251 -23.22 -20.40 2.86
C CYS A 251 -23.19 -21.21 1.56
N VAL A 252 -23.67 -22.44 1.58
CA VAL A 252 -23.88 -23.28 0.41
C VAL A 252 -25.40 -23.33 0.19
N LYS A 253 -25.86 -22.70 -0.89
CA LYS A 253 -27.23 -22.80 -1.40
C LYS A 253 -27.22 -23.67 -2.65
#